data_AF-A0A212EYX9-F1
#
_entry.id   AF-A0A212EYX9-F1
#
_cell.length_a   1.000
_cell.length_b   1.000
_cell.length_c   1.000
_cell.angle_alpha   90.00
_cell.angle_beta   90.00
_cell.angle_gamma   90.00
#
_symmetry.space_group_name_H-M   'P 1'
#
loop_
_entity.id
_entity.type
_entity.pdbx_description
1 polymer ?
#
loop_
_entity_poly.entity_id
_entity_poly.type
_entity_poly.pdbx_seq_one_letter_code
_entity_poly.pdbx_strand_id
1 'polypeptide(L)'
;MDLSSLRGRGLQASECPLPDTSPETPAPVYNEELLAQLLDMGFPIEACKKALYYSNNSGMEAASHWLMEHMNDWDFANKFEAPGAKSDAAAVDEASLEQVTGMGFTRTQAIKALTATDGDVGRALDWIFSHAEQLDEDTNPGCRDGPEKYKLIAFISHMGTSTMVGHYVCHILHEGRWVIFNDNKVALSENPPKDLGYLYLYERL
;
A
#
# COMPACT_ATOMS: atom_id res chain seq x y z
N MET A 1 28.95 2.75 11.72
CA MET A 1 27.61 2.39 12.19
C MET A 1 27.40 0.93 11.86
N ASP A 2 27.01 0.13 12.85
CA ASP A 2 26.70 -1.29 12.66
C ASP A 2 25.19 -1.45 12.84
N LEU A 3 24.51 -1.92 11.80
CA LEU A 3 23.06 -2.11 11.77
C LEU A 3 22.67 -3.60 11.72
N SER A 4 23.62 -4.50 11.99
CA SER A 4 23.40 -5.96 11.93
C SER A 4 22.28 -6.44 12.85
N SER A 5 22.04 -5.75 13.96
CA SER A 5 20.95 -6.08 14.90
C SER A 5 19.55 -5.76 14.36
N LEU A 6 19.44 -4.92 13.33
CA LEU A 6 18.16 -4.53 12.72
C LEU A 6 17.80 -5.37 11.48
N ARG A 7 18.65 -6.33 11.09
CA ARG A 7 18.36 -7.21 9.95
C ARG A 7 17.13 -8.08 10.27
N GLY A 8 16.07 -7.89 9.49
CA GLY A 8 14.89 -8.77 9.53
C GLY A 8 15.27 -10.21 9.16
N ARG A 9 14.75 -11.18 9.91
CA ARG A 9 15.06 -12.61 9.73
C ARG A 9 13.88 -13.41 9.14
N GLY A 10 12.81 -12.71 8.75
CA GLY A 10 11.56 -13.34 8.31
C GLY A 10 10.86 -14.12 9.43
N LEU A 11 9.84 -14.89 9.04
CA LEU A 11 9.11 -15.78 9.93
C LEU A 11 10.05 -16.86 10.51
N GLN A 12 10.07 -17.00 11.83
CA GLN A 12 10.89 -18.02 12.50
C GLN A 12 10.15 -19.35 12.60
N ALA A 13 10.90 -20.46 12.70
CA ALA A 13 10.33 -21.81 12.78
C ALA A 13 9.41 -22.02 14.00
N SER A 14 9.53 -21.19 15.04
CA SER A 14 8.68 -21.22 16.24
C SER A 14 7.45 -20.31 16.16
N GLU A 15 7.28 -19.56 15.08
CA GLU A 15 6.20 -18.61 14.91
C GLU A 15 5.07 -19.22 14.07
N CYS A 16 3.83 -19.11 14.54
CA CYS A 16 2.66 -19.45 13.75
C CYS A 16 2.18 -18.18 13.02
N PRO A 17 2.14 -18.16 11.68
CA PRO A 17 1.59 -17.04 10.96
C PRO A 17 0.11 -16.85 11.31
N LEU A 18 -0.33 -15.59 11.32
CA LEU A 18 -1.75 -15.30 11.39
C LEU A 18 -2.43 -15.87 10.13
N PRO A 19 -3.65 -16.44 10.23
CA PRO A 19 -4.36 -16.92 9.06
C PRO A 19 -4.67 -15.74 8.12
N ASP A 20 -4.11 -15.77 6.90
CA ASP A 20 -4.19 -14.70 5.89
C ASP A 20 -5.56 -14.60 5.18
N THR A 21 -6.59 -15.28 5.68
CA THR A 21 -7.90 -15.33 5.01
C THR A 21 -9.01 -15.33 6.05
N SER A 22 -9.87 -14.31 5.97
CA SER A 22 -11.30 -14.58 6.16
C SER A 22 -11.61 -15.80 5.29
N PRO A 23 -12.26 -16.84 5.82
CA PRO A 23 -12.45 -18.10 5.11
C PRO A 23 -13.00 -17.82 3.70
N GLU A 24 -12.46 -18.50 2.69
CA GLU A 24 -13.07 -18.58 1.36
C GLU A 24 -14.47 -19.16 1.54
N THR A 25 -15.42 -18.27 1.83
CA THR A 25 -16.82 -18.62 1.86
C THR A 25 -17.26 -18.72 0.40
N PRO A 26 -17.88 -19.85 0.01
CA PRO A 26 -18.48 -19.94 -1.32
C PRO A 26 -19.45 -18.77 -1.49
N ALA A 27 -19.51 -18.22 -2.70
CA ALA A 27 -20.39 -17.10 -3.03
C ALA A 27 -21.77 -17.31 -2.38
N PRO A 28 -22.23 -16.39 -1.52
CA PRO A 28 -23.41 -16.64 -0.73
C PRO A 28 -24.64 -16.76 -1.63
N VAL A 29 -25.26 -17.92 -1.58
CA VAL A 29 -26.56 -18.16 -2.21
C VAL A 29 -27.60 -17.52 -1.31
N TYR A 30 -28.13 -16.38 -1.73
CA TYR A 30 -29.20 -15.70 -1.00
C TYR A 30 -30.54 -16.33 -1.36
N ASN A 31 -31.39 -16.58 -0.36
CA ASN A 31 -32.77 -16.95 -0.64
C ASN A 31 -33.57 -15.72 -1.09
N GLU A 32 -33.96 -15.69 -2.37
CA GLU A 32 -34.71 -14.58 -2.99
C GLU A 32 -36.05 -14.29 -2.29
N GLU A 33 -36.70 -15.31 -1.72
CA GLU A 33 -37.97 -15.13 -1.00
C GLU A 33 -37.79 -14.36 0.32
N LEU A 34 -36.71 -14.65 1.05
CA LEU A 34 -36.37 -13.93 2.29
C LEU A 34 -35.88 -12.52 1.99
N LEU A 35 -35.10 -12.36 0.92
CA LEU A 35 -34.63 -11.05 0.46
C LEU A 35 -35.81 -10.15 0.06
N ALA A 36 -36.77 -10.67 -0.69
CA ALA A 36 -37.97 -9.93 -1.10
C ALA A 36 -38.82 -9.49 0.10
N GLN A 37 -38.97 -10.35 1.11
CA GLN A 37 -39.74 -10.02 2.31
C GLN A 37 -39.03 -8.97 3.19
N LEU A 38 -37.70 -9.05 3.34
CA LEU A 38 -36.93 -8.01 4.05
C LEU A 38 -36.94 -6.66 3.32
N LEU A 39 -37.02 -6.69 1.99
CA LEU A 39 -37.19 -5.48 1.17
C LEU A 39 -38.59 -4.87 1.33
N ASP A 40 -39.63 -5.70 1.42
CA ASP A 40 -40.99 -5.24 1.68
C ASP A 40 -41.14 -4.61 3.07
N MET A 41 -40.33 -5.05 4.04
CA MET A 41 -40.19 -4.41 5.36
C MET A 41 -39.47 -3.05 5.32
N GLY A 42 -38.88 -2.66 4.18
CA GLY A 42 -38.25 -1.36 3.97
C GLY A 42 -36.76 -1.30 4.30
N PHE A 43 -36.08 -2.44 4.50
CA PHE A 43 -34.64 -2.46 4.74
C PHE A 43 -33.84 -2.29 3.43
N PRO A 44 -32.66 -1.63 3.47
CA PRO A 44 -31.79 -1.50 2.29
C PRO A 44 -31.33 -2.88 1.76
N ILE A 45 -31.29 -3.04 0.43
CA ILE A 45 -30.87 -4.28 -0.26
C ILE A 45 -29.54 -4.82 0.26
N GLU A 46 -28.56 -3.94 0.47
CA GLU A 46 -27.22 -4.31 0.91
C GLU A 46 -27.19 -4.80 2.36
N ALA A 47 -28.02 -4.19 3.23
CA ALA A 47 -28.20 -4.65 4.60
C ALA A 47 -28.89 -6.03 4.63
N CYS A 48 -29.89 -6.26 3.78
CA CYS A 48 -30.56 -7.56 3.66
C CYS A 48 -29.60 -8.65 3.20
N LYS A 49 -28.70 -8.35 2.25
CA LYS A 49 -27.63 -9.26 1.82
C LYS A 49 -26.67 -9.58 2.97
N LYS A 50 -26.22 -8.58 3.74
CA LYS A 50 -25.40 -8.79 4.95
C LYS A 50 -26.09 -9.68 5.96
N ALA A 51 -27.36 -9.41 6.26
CA ALA A 51 -28.13 -10.17 7.23
C ALA A 51 -28.31 -11.63 6.81
N LEU A 52 -28.63 -11.89 5.54
CA LEU A 52 -28.75 -13.24 5.01
C LEU A 52 -27.41 -13.97 4.99
N TYR A 53 -26.32 -13.25 4.75
CA TYR A 53 -24.95 -13.77 4.81
C TYR A 53 -24.57 -14.21 6.23
N TYR A 54 -24.71 -13.33 7.22
CA TYR A 54 -24.32 -13.62 8.61
C TYR A 54 -25.29 -14.56 9.33
N SER A 55 -26.57 -14.57 8.95
CA SER A 55 -27.55 -15.53 9.46
C SER A 55 -27.52 -16.90 8.77
N ASN A 56 -26.64 -17.09 7.76
CA ASN A 56 -26.49 -18.32 6.99
C ASN A 56 -27.83 -18.87 6.44
N ASN A 57 -28.72 -17.96 5.98
CA ASN A 57 -30.08 -18.26 5.52
C ASN A 57 -30.98 -19.02 6.53
N SER A 58 -30.75 -18.87 7.85
CA SER A 58 -31.45 -19.63 8.90
C SER A 58 -32.92 -19.22 9.15
N GLY A 59 -33.52 -18.42 8.26
CA GLY A 59 -34.91 -17.95 8.34
C GLY A 59 -35.06 -16.44 8.54
N MET A 60 -36.30 -15.93 8.45
CA MET A 60 -36.63 -14.51 8.54
C MET A 60 -36.28 -13.91 9.89
N GLU A 61 -36.61 -14.58 10.99
CA GLU A 61 -36.36 -14.12 12.36
C GLU A 61 -34.88 -13.91 12.66
N ALA A 62 -34.01 -14.79 12.16
CA ALA A 62 -32.57 -14.67 12.37
C ALA A 62 -31.99 -13.47 11.59
N ALA A 63 -32.45 -13.25 10.35
CA ALA A 63 -32.01 -12.13 9.53
C ALA A 63 -32.55 -10.78 10.04
N SER A 64 -33.80 -10.72 10.51
CA SER A 64 -34.39 -9.50 11.07
C SER A 64 -33.75 -9.11 12.41
N HIS A 65 -33.42 -10.09 13.25
CA HIS A 65 -32.66 -9.86 14.48
C HIS A 65 -31.28 -9.27 14.19
N TRP A 66 -30.55 -9.85 13.23
CA TRP A 66 -29.24 -9.33 12.83
C TRP A 66 -29.33 -7.89 12.29
N LEU A 67 -30.33 -7.60 11.45
CA LEU A 67 -30.59 -6.25 10.94
C LEU A 67 -30.84 -5.25 12.07
N MET A 68 -31.66 -5.62 13.06
CA MET A 68 -31.97 -4.74 14.19
C MET A 68 -30.76 -4.47 15.08
N GLU A 69 -29.88 -5.46 15.28
CA GLU A 69 -28.66 -5.27 16.06
C GLU A 69 -27.65 -4.34 15.35
N HIS A 70 -27.58 -4.42 14.01
CA HIS A 70 -26.58 -3.71 13.21
C HIS A 70 -27.14 -2.48 12.48
N MET A 71 -28.40 -2.09 12.73
CA MET A 71 -29.04 -0.96 12.03
C MET A 71 -28.43 0.41 12.33
N ASN A 72 -27.70 0.53 13.45
CA ASN A 72 -27.02 1.75 13.84
C ASN A 72 -25.55 1.76 13.43
N ASP A 73 -25.09 0.71 12.73
CA ASP A 73 -23.72 0.65 12.26
C ASP A 73 -23.51 1.62 11.10
N TRP A 74 -22.35 2.27 11.11
CA TRP A 74 -21.96 3.26 10.10
C TRP A 74 -21.88 2.66 8.69
N ASP A 75 -21.76 1.34 8.57
CA ASP A 75 -21.65 0.61 7.30
C ASP A 75 -22.95 -0.08 6.88
N PHE A 76 -24.04 0.09 7.62
CA PHE A 76 -25.28 -0.70 7.46
C PHE A 76 -25.81 -0.70 6.02
N ALA A 77 -25.78 0.46 5.35
CA ALA A 77 -26.23 0.63 3.97
C ALA A 77 -25.10 0.54 2.92
N ASN A 78 -23.85 0.33 3.33
CA ASN A 78 -22.74 0.23 2.40
C ASN A 78 -22.82 -1.07 1.60
N LYS A 79 -22.43 -0.99 0.32
CA LYS A 79 -22.35 -2.12 -0.60
C LYS A 79 -21.62 -3.29 0.06
N PHE A 80 -22.29 -4.43 0.16
CA PHE A 80 -21.72 -5.63 0.72
C PHE A 80 -21.08 -6.45 -0.39
N GLU A 81 -19.76 -6.43 -0.40
CA GLU A 81 -18.98 -7.32 -1.25
C GLU A 81 -18.67 -8.59 -0.46
N ALA A 82 -19.38 -9.67 -0.80
CA ALA A 82 -19.14 -10.96 -0.16
C ALA A 82 -17.69 -11.41 -0.41
N PRO A 83 -17.05 -12.10 0.55
CA PRO A 83 -15.74 -12.69 0.30
C PRO A 83 -15.84 -13.62 -0.92
N GLY A 84 -15.03 -13.38 -1.94
CA GLY A 84 -15.06 -14.15 -3.20
C GLY A 84 -15.93 -13.58 -4.32
N ALA A 85 -16.66 -12.49 -4.09
CA ALA A 85 -17.24 -11.71 -5.19
C ALA A 85 -16.10 -10.98 -5.91
N LYS A 86 -15.49 -11.64 -6.90
CA LYS A 86 -14.69 -10.96 -7.91
C LYS A 86 -15.58 -9.87 -8.48
N SER A 87 -15.22 -8.61 -8.27
CA SER A 87 -15.80 -7.49 -9.00
C SER A 87 -15.76 -7.86 -10.47
N ASP A 88 -16.94 -7.86 -11.12
CA ASP A 88 -17.05 -8.10 -12.55
C ASP A 88 -16.06 -7.17 -13.25
N ALA A 89 -15.02 -7.77 -13.84
CA ALA A 89 -13.96 -7.03 -14.48
C ALA A 89 -14.58 -6.19 -15.58
N ALA A 90 -14.60 -4.87 -15.40
CA ALA A 90 -14.99 -3.94 -16.44
C ALA A 90 -14.18 -4.29 -17.70
N ALA A 91 -14.88 -4.55 -18.81
CA ALA A 91 -14.26 -4.87 -20.08
C ALA A 91 -13.31 -3.72 -20.44
N VAL A 92 -12.01 -4.00 -20.40
CA VAL A 92 -10.97 -3.01 -20.66
C VAL A 92 -11.06 -2.57 -22.12
N ASP A 93 -11.21 -1.26 -22.34
CA ASP A 93 -11.21 -0.68 -23.67
C ASP A 93 -9.86 -0.88 -24.37
N GLU A 94 -9.88 -1.36 -25.61
CA GLU A 94 -8.68 -1.75 -26.34
C GLU A 94 -7.81 -0.54 -26.73
N ALA A 95 -8.40 0.67 -26.86
CA ALA A 95 -7.64 1.89 -27.10
C ALA A 95 -6.88 2.36 -25.85
N SER A 96 -7.50 2.27 -24.66
CA SER A 96 -6.81 2.52 -23.38
C SER A 96 -5.66 1.52 -23.14
N LEU A 97 -5.86 0.26 -23.54
CA LEU A 97 -4.84 -0.78 -23.43
C LEU A 97 -3.63 -0.50 -24.33
N GLU A 98 -3.84 -0.10 -25.57
CA GLU A 98 -2.78 0.28 -26.49
C GLU A 98 -2.01 1.51 -26.01
N GLN A 99 -2.68 2.50 -25.42
CA GLN A 99 -2.01 3.68 -24.85
C GLN A 99 -1.06 3.31 -23.71
N VAL A 100 -1.50 2.49 -22.76
CA VAL A 100 -0.66 2.05 -21.62
C VAL A 100 0.48 1.15 -22.10
N THR A 101 0.21 0.24 -23.04
CA THR A 101 1.25 -0.62 -23.64
C THR A 101 2.27 0.20 -24.44
N GLY A 102 1.82 1.25 -25.14
CA GLY A 102 2.67 2.19 -25.89
C GLY A 102 3.63 3.01 -25.02
N MET A 103 3.36 3.12 -23.71
CA MET A 103 4.26 3.74 -22.75
C MET A 103 5.37 2.81 -22.25
N GLY A 104 5.37 1.54 -22.68
CA GLY A 104 6.41 0.55 -22.38
C GLY A 104 6.02 -0.46 -21.30
N PHE A 105 4.76 -0.50 -20.88
CA PHE A 105 4.25 -1.50 -19.93
C PHE A 105 3.77 -2.76 -20.65
N THR A 106 3.77 -3.90 -19.95
CA THR A 106 3.28 -5.16 -20.55
C THR A 106 1.75 -5.16 -20.64
N ARG A 107 1.20 -5.91 -21.61
CA ARG A 107 -0.26 -6.05 -21.78
C ARG A 107 -0.93 -6.54 -20.49
N THR A 108 -0.28 -7.44 -19.76
CA THR A 108 -0.79 -7.98 -18.49
C THR A 108 -0.87 -6.90 -17.39
N GLN A 109 0.15 -6.04 -17.30
CA GLN A 109 0.17 -4.90 -16.38
C GLN A 109 -0.92 -3.89 -16.72
N ALA A 110 -1.06 -3.56 -18.01
CA ALA A 110 -2.06 -2.64 -18.51
C ALA A 110 -3.49 -3.12 -18.23
N ILE A 111 -3.79 -4.41 -18.45
CA ILE A 111 -5.10 -4.99 -18.13
C ILE A 111 -5.38 -4.89 -16.62
N LYS A 112 -4.45 -5.33 -15.77
CA LYS A 112 -4.63 -5.28 -14.31
C LYS A 112 -4.90 -3.85 -13.82
N ALA A 113 -4.12 -2.89 -14.32
CA ALA A 113 -4.26 -1.49 -13.95
C ALA A 113 -5.58 -0.89 -14.44
N LEU A 114 -5.96 -1.13 -15.70
CA LEU A 114 -7.20 -0.60 -16.25
C LEU A 114 -8.44 -1.22 -15.61
N THR A 115 -8.37 -2.49 -15.19
CA THR A 115 -9.44 -3.11 -14.38
C THR A 115 -9.52 -2.51 -12.98
N ALA A 116 -8.39 -2.11 -12.38
CA ALA A 116 -8.37 -1.49 -11.06
C ALA A 116 -8.77 0.01 -11.07
N THR A 117 -8.70 0.67 -12.23
CA THR A 117 -8.95 2.11 -12.36
C THR A 117 -10.18 2.45 -13.21
N ASP A 118 -11.09 1.50 -13.39
CA ASP A 118 -12.33 1.64 -14.16
C ASP A 118 -12.09 2.19 -15.59
N GLY A 119 -10.98 1.82 -16.22
CA GLY A 119 -10.62 2.21 -17.60
C GLY A 119 -9.98 3.61 -17.75
N ASP A 120 -9.70 4.33 -16.65
CA ASP A 120 -8.97 5.60 -16.70
C ASP A 120 -7.47 5.38 -16.89
N VAL A 121 -6.92 5.88 -18.01
CA VAL A 121 -5.50 5.72 -18.39
C VAL A 121 -4.55 6.45 -17.43
N GLY A 122 -4.90 7.66 -17.00
CA GLY A 122 -4.03 8.46 -16.12
C GLY A 122 -3.87 7.82 -14.75
N ARG A 123 -4.99 7.33 -14.20
CA ARG A 123 -5.00 6.55 -12.96
C ARG A 123 -4.35 5.18 -13.14
N ALA A 124 -4.54 4.51 -14.28
CA ALA A 124 -3.92 3.21 -14.55
C ALA A 124 -2.40 3.32 -14.50
N LEU A 125 -1.82 4.40 -15.04
CA LEU A 125 -0.37 4.62 -15.00
C LEU A 125 0.13 4.84 -13.56
N ASP A 126 -0.54 5.70 -12.79
CA ASP A 126 -0.22 5.93 -11.37
C ASP A 126 -0.36 4.63 -10.55
N TRP A 127 -1.37 3.83 -10.87
CA TRP A 127 -1.59 2.52 -10.27
C TRP A 127 -0.45 1.55 -10.60
N ILE A 128 0.00 1.51 -11.86
CA ILE A 128 1.17 0.69 -12.27
C ILE A 128 2.42 1.13 -11.53
N PHE A 129 2.68 2.43 -11.38
CA PHE A 129 3.88 2.91 -10.68
C PHE A 129 3.85 2.61 -9.18
N SER A 130 2.67 2.74 -8.55
CA SER A 130 2.49 2.43 -7.13
C SER A 130 2.48 0.92 -6.84
N HIS A 131 2.15 0.08 -7.82
CA HIS A 131 2.06 -1.38 -7.68
C HIS A 131 3.06 -2.13 -8.57
N ALA A 132 4.12 -1.44 -9.02
CA ALA A 132 5.13 -2.01 -9.92
C ALA A 132 5.78 -3.27 -9.33
N GLU A 133 5.96 -3.32 -8.01
CA GLU A 133 6.55 -4.47 -7.31
C GLU A 133 5.63 -5.71 -7.25
N GLN A 134 4.30 -5.53 -7.31
CA GLN A 134 3.34 -6.65 -7.31
C GLN A 134 3.07 -7.18 -8.72
N LEU A 135 3.25 -6.32 -9.72
CA LEU A 135 3.02 -6.65 -11.13
C LEU A 135 4.13 -7.52 -11.73
N ASP A 136 5.31 -7.43 -11.14
CA ASP A 136 6.53 -8.11 -11.51
C ASP A 136 6.82 -9.20 -10.46
N GLU A 137 6.02 -10.27 -10.43
CA GLU A 137 6.15 -11.39 -9.47
C GLU A 137 7.56 -12.05 -9.49
N ASP A 138 8.36 -11.83 -10.54
CA ASP A 138 9.72 -12.37 -10.69
C ASP A 138 10.85 -11.36 -10.49
N THR A 139 10.54 -10.07 -10.32
CA THR A 139 11.57 -9.04 -10.19
C THR A 139 11.75 -8.74 -8.70
N ASN A 140 12.59 -9.53 -8.04
CA ASN A 140 13.22 -9.09 -6.79
C ASN A 140 13.70 -7.65 -7.06
N PRO A 141 13.10 -6.61 -6.42
CA PRO A 141 13.49 -5.24 -6.68
C PRO A 141 15.00 -5.24 -6.51
N GLY A 142 15.76 -4.67 -7.46
CA GLY A 142 17.21 -4.83 -7.60
C GLY A 142 18.06 -4.29 -6.44
N CYS A 143 17.69 -4.65 -5.21
CA CYS A 143 18.20 -4.30 -3.92
C CYS A 143 19.50 -5.06 -3.75
N ARG A 144 20.59 -4.30 -3.75
CA ARG A 144 21.93 -4.83 -3.54
C ARG A 144 22.11 -5.12 -2.05
N ASP A 145 21.76 -6.33 -1.62
CA ASP A 145 22.07 -6.79 -0.26
C ASP A 145 23.58 -6.88 -0.04
N GLY A 146 24.01 -6.75 1.22
CA GLY A 146 25.40 -6.74 1.62
C GLY A 146 25.59 -6.60 3.13
N PRO A 147 26.85 -6.52 3.60
CA PRO A 147 27.15 -6.39 5.03
C PRO A 147 26.52 -5.12 5.63
N GLU A 148 26.03 -5.20 6.86
CA GLU A 148 25.28 -4.13 7.53
C GLU A 148 26.18 -3.13 8.26
N LYS A 149 27.43 -3.02 7.80
CA LYS A 149 28.43 -2.12 8.36
C LYS A 149 28.61 -0.93 7.44
N TYR A 150 28.46 0.25 8.03
CA TYR A 150 28.42 1.49 7.29
C TYR A 150 29.38 2.53 7.88
N LYS A 151 29.90 3.39 7.02
CA LYS A 151 30.69 4.57 7.37
C LYS A 151 29.97 5.82 6.92
N LEU A 152 29.93 6.83 7.79
CA LEU A 152 29.35 8.13 7.42
C LEU A 152 30.24 8.80 6.38
N ILE A 153 29.68 9.10 5.21
CA ILE A 153 30.39 9.76 4.10
C ILE A 153 29.91 11.19 3.86
N ALA A 154 28.65 11.49 4.15
CA ALA A 154 28.13 12.83 4.02
C ALA A 154 26.94 13.04 4.94
N PHE A 155 26.66 14.30 5.26
CA PHE A 155 25.41 14.69 5.89
C PHE A 155 25.01 16.08 5.42
N ILE A 156 23.70 16.33 5.42
CA ILE A 156 23.08 17.58 5.02
C ILE A 156 22.44 18.17 6.26
N SER A 157 22.74 19.42 6.58
CA SER A 157 22.22 20.14 7.74
C SER A 157 21.27 21.25 7.28
N HIS A 158 20.08 21.29 7.88
CA HIS A 158 19.18 22.43 7.79
C HIS A 158 19.50 23.39 8.93
N MET A 159 19.97 24.60 8.61
CA MET A 159 20.27 25.64 9.57
C MET A 159 19.07 26.58 9.71
N GLY A 160 18.28 26.39 10.77
CA GLY A 160 17.13 27.23 11.06
C GLY A 160 16.19 26.55 12.07
N THR A 161 15.43 27.35 12.81
CA THR A 161 14.41 26.86 13.76
C THR A 161 13.01 26.76 13.14
N SER A 162 12.82 27.30 11.93
CA SER A 162 11.55 27.28 11.20
C SER A 162 11.53 26.09 10.23
N THR A 163 10.36 25.48 10.06
CA THR A 163 10.13 24.47 9.02
C THR A 163 9.93 25.09 7.63
N MET A 164 9.58 26.39 7.58
CA MET A 164 9.27 27.11 6.33
C MET A 164 10.49 27.83 5.74
N VAL A 165 11.51 28.10 6.56
CA VAL A 165 12.70 28.87 6.17
C VAL A 165 13.92 28.34 6.89
N GLY A 166 15.00 28.18 6.14
CA GLY A 166 16.33 27.96 6.69
C GLY A 166 17.35 27.82 5.56
N HIS A 167 18.57 27.43 5.93
CA HIS A 167 19.70 27.35 5.00
C HIS A 167 20.28 25.94 4.98
N TYR A 168 20.44 25.34 3.81
CA TYR A 168 21.00 24.01 3.68
C TYR A 168 22.50 24.08 3.40
N VAL A 169 23.27 23.32 4.16
CA VAL A 169 24.70 23.07 3.91
C VAL A 169 24.96 21.58 3.92
N CYS A 170 25.93 21.12 3.15
CA CYS A 170 26.34 19.72 3.20
C CYS A 170 27.81 19.59 3.59
N HIS A 171 28.08 18.53 4.34
CA HIS A 171 29.42 18.13 4.71
C HIS A 171 29.69 16.78 4.06
N ILE A 172 30.80 16.69 3.32
CA ILE A 172 31.19 15.47 2.61
C ILE A 172 32.60 15.09 3.06
N LEU A 173 32.81 13.81 3.33
CA LEU A 173 34.11 13.22 3.59
C LEU A 173 34.80 12.93 2.26
N HIS A 174 35.76 13.77 1.90
CA HIS A 174 36.55 13.64 0.69
C HIS A 174 38.01 13.37 1.04
N GLU A 175 38.61 12.29 0.51
CA GLU A 175 40.01 11.91 0.76
C GLU A 175 40.39 11.85 2.26
N GLY A 176 39.44 11.42 3.10
CA GLY A 176 39.64 11.32 4.56
C GLY A 176 39.52 12.64 5.33
N ARG A 177 39.18 13.75 4.66
CA ARG A 177 38.95 15.07 5.29
C ARG A 177 37.51 15.52 5.08
N TRP A 178 36.95 16.21 6.07
CA TRP A 178 35.61 16.76 5.96
C TRP A 178 35.65 18.12 5.25
N VAL A 179 34.78 18.28 4.27
CA VAL A 179 34.64 19.51 3.48
C VAL A 179 33.20 19.98 3.63
N ILE A 180 33.01 21.26 3.97
CA ILE A 180 31.71 21.91 3.97
C ILE A 180 31.49 22.58 2.61
N PHE A 181 30.33 22.33 2.04
CA PHE A 181 29.81 23.02 0.86
C PHE A 181 28.63 23.88 1.29
N ASN A 182 28.81 25.19 1.15
CA ASN A 182 27.82 26.21 1.44
C ASN A 182 27.70 27.10 0.19
N ASP A 183 26.81 26.70 -0.72
CA ASP A 183 26.65 27.29 -2.04
C ASP A 183 28.01 27.43 -2.77
N ASN A 184 28.43 28.66 -3.06
CA ASN A 184 29.68 28.97 -3.74
C ASN A 184 30.92 28.88 -2.82
N LYS A 185 30.73 28.66 -1.51
CA LYS A 185 31.82 28.57 -0.54
C LYS A 185 32.10 27.10 -0.20
N VAL A 186 33.32 26.68 -0.52
CA VAL A 186 33.84 25.36 -0.18
C VAL A 186 35.01 25.54 0.78
N ALA A 187 34.94 24.90 1.93
CA ALA A 187 35.99 25.01 2.94
C ALA A 187 36.25 23.66 3.63
N LEU A 188 37.45 23.49 4.17
CA LEU A 188 37.75 22.37 5.04
C LEU A 188 37.05 22.57 6.39
N SER A 189 36.37 21.53 6.86
CA SER A 189 35.68 21.51 8.15
C SER A 189 36.45 20.60 9.10
N GLU A 190 37.21 21.18 10.02
CA GLU A 190 37.99 20.41 11.00
C GLU A 190 37.08 19.73 12.04
N ASN A 191 36.04 20.46 12.48
CA ASN A 191 35.05 20.01 13.46
C ASN A 191 33.65 20.04 12.84
N PRO A 192 33.29 19.04 12.00
CA PRO A 192 31.97 18.98 11.38
C PRO A 192 30.88 18.73 12.44
N PRO A 193 29.76 19.48 12.43
CA PRO A 193 28.66 19.35 13.40
C PRO A 193 27.77 18.15 13.05
N LYS A 194 28.29 16.94 13.26
CA LYS A 194 27.61 15.70 12.89
C LYS A 194 26.29 15.46 13.64
N ASP A 195 26.10 16.05 14.82
CA ASP A 195 24.87 15.85 15.61
C ASP A 195 23.70 16.74 15.14
N LEU A 196 24.00 17.75 14.29
CA LEU A 196 23.03 18.71 13.75
C LEU A 196 22.70 18.43 12.28
N GLY A 197 23.02 17.24 11.78
CA GLY A 197 22.60 16.79 10.46
C GLY A 197 21.10 16.48 10.44
N TYR A 198 20.46 16.82 9.33
CA TYR A 198 19.07 16.45 9.03
C TYR A 198 19.01 15.14 8.25
N LEU A 199 19.77 15.04 7.16
CA LEU A 199 19.90 13.82 6.37
C LEU A 199 21.34 13.30 6.43
N TYR A 200 21.51 11.99 6.59
CA TYR A 200 22.81 11.34 6.69
C TYR A 200 22.98 10.32 5.57
N LEU A 201 24.13 10.35 4.93
CA LEU A 201 24.52 9.42 3.89
C LEU A 201 25.63 8.52 4.42
N TYR A 202 25.33 7.24 4.41
CA TYR A 202 26.19 6.18 4.90
C TYR A 202 26.60 5.30 3.71
N GLU A 203 27.89 5.10 3.55
CA GLU A 203 28.44 4.17 2.58
C GLU A 203 28.68 2.82 3.26
N ARG A 204 28.31 1.74 2.59
CA ARG A 204 28.57 0.39 3.05
C ARG A 204 30.06 0.09 2.96
N LEU A 205 30.62 -0.46 4.04
CA LEU A 205 32.04 -0.88 4.15
C LEU A 205 32.32 -2.17 3.37
#